data_AF-A0A1F8TEN6-F1
#
_entry.id   AF-A0A1F8TEN6-F1
#
_cell.length_a   1.000
_cell.length_b   1.000
_cell.length_c   1.000
_cell.angle_alpha   90.00
_cell.angle_beta   90.00
_cell.angle_gamma   90.00
#
_symmetry.space_group_name_H-M   'P 1'
#
loop_
_entity.id
_entity.type
_entity.pdbx_description
1 polymer ?
#
loop_
_entity_poly.entity_id
_entity_poly.type
_entity_poly.pdbx_seq_one_letter_code
_entity_poly.pdbx_strand_id
1 'polypeptide(L)'
;MDRPLKRLDRIEGHVRGVKRMLTGQEDCESILVQASAIRAALNQVIIKLLEGHMETCVADCLKAGDTDEALRRLNSAMGLVLKSE
;
A
#
# COMPACT_ATOMS: atom_id res chain seq x y z
N MET A 1 2.17 11.18 -9.20
CA MET A 1 2.52 9.84 -8.67
C MET A 1 3.80 9.84 -7.82
N ASP A 2 4.42 11.01 -7.55
CA ASP A 2 5.74 11.09 -6.90
C ASP A 2 5.72 10.84 -5.38
N ARG A 3 4.59 11.09 -4.72
CA ARG A 3 4.46 10.92 -3.27
C ARG A 3 4.45 9.44 -2.85
N PRO A 4 3.76 8.52 -3.56
CA PRO A 4 3.94 7.07 -3.39
C PRO A 4 5.39 6.59 -3.58
N LEU A 5 6.08 7.08 -4.63
CA LEU A 5 7.48 6.68 -4.91
C LEU A 5 8.41 6.98 -3.72
N LYS A 6 8.39 8.22 -3.20
CA LYS A 6 9.20 8.58 -2.02
C LYS A 6 8.91 7.74 -0.77
N ARG A 7 7.69 7.21 -0.64
CA ARG A 7 7.33 6.32 0.48
C ARG A 7 7.87 4.91 0.26
N LEU A 8 7.83 4.42 -0.98
CA LEU A 8 8.43 3.14 -1.36
C LEU A 8 9.95 3.16 -1.15
N ASP A 9 10.64 4.25 -1.50
CA ASP A 9 12.09 4.38 -1.26
C ASP A 9 12.45 4.23 0.24
N ARG A 10 11.63 4.82 1.12
CA ARG A 10 11.81 4.69 2.57
C ARG A 10 11.53 3.26 3.06
N ILE A 11 10.47 2.64 2.54
CA ILE A 11 10.13 1.24 2.85
C ILE A 11 11.28 0.31 2.43
N GLU A 12 11.87 0.52 1.26
CA GLU A 12 13.05 -0.23 0.80
C GLU A 12 14.23 -0.06 1.76
N GLY A 13 14.47 1.16 2.24
CA GLY A 13 15.45 1.46 3.29
C GLY A 13 15.21 0.63 4.56
N HIS A 14 13.97 0.58 5.06
CA HIS A 14 13.59 -0.22 6.23
C HIS A 14 13.75 -1.72 5.99
N VAL A 15 13.36 -2.24 4.82
CA VAL A 15 13.53 -3.65 4.46
C VAL A 15 15.02 -4.03 4.48
N ARG A 16 15.90 -3.18 3.92
CA ARG A 16 17.35 -3.36 4.01
C ARG A 16 17.86 -3.32 5.45
N GLY A 17 17.26 -2.48 6.30
CA GLY A 17 17.51 -2.44 7.74
C GLY A 17 17.22 -3.79 8.40
N VAL A 18 16.00 -4.31 8.21
CA VAL A 18 15.59 -5.63 8.76
C VAL A 18 16.51 -6.75 8.30
N LYS A 19 16.92 -6.76 7.01
CA LYS A 19 17.91 -7.75 6.51
C LYS A 19 19.23 -7.71 7.28
N ARG A 20 19.73 -6.51 7.63
CA ARG A 20 20.95 -6.37 8.45
C ARG A 20 20.74 -6.83 9.89
N MET A 21 19.58 -6.51 10.48
CA MET A 21 19.23 -6.94 11.85
C MET A 21 19.23 -8.47 11.97
N LEU A 22 18.65 -9.17 10.99
CA LEU A 22 18.63 -10.63 10.93
C LEU A 22 20.04 -11.25 10.90
N THR A 23 21.00 -10.59 10.25
CA THR A 23 22.40 -11.04 10.22
C THR A 23 23.22 -10.60 11.42
N GLY A 24 22.77 -9.59 12.17
CA GLY A 24 23.51 -8.90 13.22
C GLY A 24 23.26 -9.41 14.65
N GLN A 25 22.51 -10.50 14.82
CA GLN A 25 22.06 -11.01 16.13
C GLN A 25 21.21 -10.02 16.94
N GLU A 26 20.48 -9.13 16.26
CA GLU A 26 19.46 -8.29 16.91
C GLU A 26 18.35 -9.16 17.50
N ASP A 27 17.71 -8.68 18.56
CA ASP A 27 16.65 -9.43 19.23
C ASP A 27 15.39 -9.55 18.35
N CYS A 28 14.67 -10.67 18.51
CA CYS A 28 13.48 -10.97 17.71
C CYS A 28 12.37 -9.92 17.87
N GLU A 29 12.24 -9.31 19.05
CA GLU A 29 11.18 -8.33 19.33
C GLU A 29 11.43 -7.04 18.52
N SER A 30 12.66 -6.54 18.51
CA SER A 30 13.08 -5.39 17.68
C SER A 30 12.84 -5.64 16.19
N ILE A 31 13.15 -6.84 15.70
CA ILE A 31 12.90 -7.22 14.30
C ILE A 31 11.39 -7.22 14.00
N LEU A 32 10.56 -7.75 14.90
CA LEU A 32 9.10 -7.77 14.76
C LEU A 32 8.50 -6.36 14.76
N VAL A 33 9.03 -5.44 15.58
CA VAL A 33 8.65 -4.03 15.58
C VAL A 33 8.94 -3.38 14.23
N GLN A 34 10.15 -3.57 13.69
CA GLN A 34 10.53 -3.01 12.39
C GLN A 34 9.72 -3.60 11.23
N ALA A 35 9.51 -4.92 11.23
CA ALA A 35 8.65 -5.58 10.24
C ALA A 35 7.20 -5.07 10.29
N SER A 36 6.68 -4.82 11.49
CA SER A 36 5.34 -4.26 11.67
C SER A 36 5.25 -2.80 11.19
N ALA A 37 6.30 -2.00 11.41
CA ALA A 37 6.39 -0.65 10.87
C ALA A 37 6.42 -0.65 9.32
N ILE A 38 7.13 -1.59 8.71
CA ILE A 38 7.14 -1.79 7.24
C ILE A 38 5.73 -2.10 6.73
N ARG A 39 5.04 -3.07 7.37
CA ARG A 39 3.67 -3.45 7.00
C ARG A 39 2.71 -2.24 7.09
N ALA A 40 2.78 -1.46 8.18
CA ALA A 40 1.97 -0.26 8.33
C ALA A 40 2.27 0.81 7.27
N ALA A 41 3.55 1.03 6.95
CA ALA A 41 3.96 1.97 5.92
C ALA A 41 3.48 1.55 4.52
N LEU A 42 3.53 0.25 4.22
CA LEU A 42 3.03 -0.30 2.96
C LEU A 42 1.51 -0.15 2.84
N ASN A 43 0.76 -0.41 3.91
CA ASN A 43 -0.69 -0.20 3.94
C ASN A 43 -1.06 1.26 3.63
N GLN A 44 -0.29 2.23 4.13
CA GLN A 44 -0.52 3.63 3.78
C GLN A 44 -0.29 3.92 2.30
N VAL A 45 0.68 3.27 1.66
CA VAL A 45 0.90 3.40 0.20
C VAL A 45 -0.28 2.80 -0.57
N ILE A 46 -0.75 1.62 -0.17
CA ILE A 46 -1.91 0.97 -0.79
C ILE A 46 -3.15 1.87 -0.73
N ILE A 47 -3.43 2.47 0.42
CA ILE A 47 -4.56 3.42 0.57
C ILE A 47 -4.41 4.62 -0.37
N LYS A 48 -3.20 5.19 -0.50
CA LYS A 48 -2.96 6.31 -1.43
C LYS A 48 -3.10 5.93 -2.89
N LEU A 49 -2.77 4.69 -3.27
CA LEU A 49 -3.01 4.19 -4.62
C LEU A 49 -4.50 3.99 -4.88
N LEU A 50 -5.25 3.49 -3.89
CA LEU A 50 -6.71 3.38 -3.96
C LEU A 50 -7.37 4.75 -4.14
N GLU A 51 -6.99 5.75 -3.32
CA GLU A 51 -7.49 7.13 -3.47
C GLU A 51 -7.29 7.64 -4.90
N GLY A 52 -6.08 7.49 -5.46
CA GLY A 52 -5.79 7.89 -6.83
C GLY A 52 -6.60 7.13 -7.90
N HIS A 53 -6.84 5.83 -7.69
CA HIS A 53 -7.71 5.03 -8.56
C HIS A 53 -9.17 5.51 -8.54
N MET A 54 -9.68 5.90 -7.36
CA MET A 54 -11.03 6.45 -7.23
C MET A 54 -11.17 7.80 -7.93
N GLU A 55 -10.18 8.69 -7.77
CA GLU A 55 -10.17 10.03 -8.36
C GLU A 55 -10.01 10.04 -9.89
N THR A 56 -9.52 8.94 -10.48
CA THR A 56 -9.27 8.82 -11.92
C THR A 56 -10.19 7.77 -12.54
N CYS A 57 -9.83 6.49 -12.45
CA CYS A 57 -10.48 5.41 -13.17
C CYS A 57 -11.97 5.24 -12.82
N VAL A 58 -12.35 5.46 -11.56
CA VAL A 58 -13.77 5.37 -11.14
C VAL A 58 -14.52 6.66 -11.47
N ALA A 59 -13.93 7.83 -11.17
CA ALA A 59 -14.53 9.12 -11.49
C ALA A 59 -14.79 9.30 -13.00
N ASP A 60 -13.90 8.80 -13.86
CA ASP A 60 -14.06 8.88 -15.31
C ASP A 60 -15.20 7.99 -15.83
N CYS A 61 -15.39 6.80 -15.26
CA CYS A 61 -16.56 5.96 -15.56
C CYS A 61 -17.86 6.66 -15.17
N LEU A 62 -17.91 7.30 -14.00
CA LEU A 62 -19.08 8.07 -13.56
C LEU A 62 -19.38 9.25 -14.49
N LYS A 63 -18.34 10.00 -14.92
CA LYS A 63 -18.51 11.09 -15.89
C LYS A 63 -19.00 10.61 -17.25
N ALA A 64 -18.63 9.40 -17.66
CA ALA A 64 -19.09 8.77 -18.89
C ALA A 64 -20.51 8.16 -18.78
N GLY A 65 -21.11 8.18 -17.58
CA GLY A 65 -22.42 7.57 -17.32
C GLY A 65 -22.39 6.05 -17.15
N ASP A 66 -21.21 5.45 -17.07
CA ASP A 66 -21.03 4.00 -16.89
C ASP A 66 -20.92 3.65 -15.40
N THR A 67 -22.05 3.77 -14.70
CA THR A 67 -22.15 3.53 -13.26
C THR A 67 -21.85 2.08 -12.88
N ASP A 68 -22.23 1.12 -13.72
CA ASP A 68 -22.00 -0.31 -13.46
C ASP A 68 -20.51 -0.64 -13.50
N GLU A 69 -19.77 -0.10 -14.47
CA GLU A 69 -18.31 -0.26 -14.51
C GLU A 69 -17.62 0.45 -13.34
N ALA A 70 -18.09 1.64 -12.96
CA ALA A 70 -17.56 2.36 -11.80
C ALA A 70 -17.67 1.51 -10.51
N LEU A 71 -18.84 0.89 -10.28
CA LEU A 71 -19.08 0.01 -9.12
C LEU A 71 -18.23 -1.27 -9.18
N ARG A 72 -18.09 -1.90 -10.36
CA ARG A 72 -17.23 -3.08 -10.53
C ARG A 72 -15.77 -2.77 -10.17
N ARG A 73 -15.24 -1.66 -10.69
CA ARG A 73 -13.85 -1.23 -10.41
C ARG A 73 -13.63 -0.93 -8.95
N LEU A 74 -14.55 -0.20 -8.33
CA LEU A 74 -14.50 0.11 -6.89
C LEU A 74 -14.48 -1.19 -6.05
N ASN A 75 -15.41 -2.11 -6.30
CA ASN A 75 -15.48 -3.38 -5.57
C ASN A 75 -14.22 -4.23 -5.75
N SER A 76 -13.68 -4.28 -6.97
CA SER A 76 -12.42 -4.98 -7.24
C SER A 76 -11.25 -4.37 -6.45
N ALA A 77 -11.10 -3.04 -6.49
CA ALA A 77 -10.03 -2.35 -5.78
C ALA A 77 -10.16 -2.48 -4.26
N MET A 78 -11.37 -2.35 -3.70
CA MET A 78 -11.63 -2.59 -2.28
C MET A 78 -11.28 -4.03 -1.87
N GLY A 79 -11.59 -5.01 -2.72
CA GLY A 79 -11.24 -6.40 -2.49
C GLY A 79 -9.74 -6.65 -2.37
N LEU A 80 -8.89 -5.85 -3.03
CA LEU A 80 -7.42 -5.97 -2.90
C LEU A 80 -6.90 -5.37 -1.59
N VAL A 81 -7.54 -4.33 -1.07
CA VAL A 81 -7.11 -3.64 0.15
C VAL A 81 -7.62 -4.36 1.41
N LEU A 82 -8.84 -4.89 1.36
CA LEU A 82 -9.50 -5.50 2.52
C LEU A 82 -9.13 -6.97 2.75
N LYS A 83 -8.58 -7.68 1.76
CA LYS A 83 -8.13 -9.09 1.89
C LYS A 83 -6.82 -9.27 2.69
N SER A 84 -6.55 -8.38 3.64
CA SER A 84 -5.40 -8.48 4.53
C SER A 84 -5.69 -9.51 5.63
N GLU A 85 -5.69 -10.80 5.28
CA GLU A 85 -5.59 -11.93 6.22
C GLU A 85 -4.16 -12.48 6.23
#